data_AF-A0A0J7ZE37-F1
#
_entry.id   AF-A0A0J7ZE37-F1
#
_cell.length_a   1.000
_cell.length_b   1.000
_cell.length_c   1.000
_cell.angle_alpha   90.00
_cell.angle_beta   90.00
_cell.angle_gamma   90.00
#
_symmetry.space_group_name_H-M   'P 1'
#
loop_
_entity.id
_entity.type
_entity.pdbx_description
1 polymer ?
#
loop_
_entity_poly.entity_id
_entity_poly.type
_entity_poly.pdbx_seq_one_letter_code
_entity_poly.pdbx_strand_id
1 'polypeptide(L)'
;MTDPNLPSVQLAASITRQLGQLGRLLDMAAPDEAAQILAGVLDYDSGILGEVTQLVGSGSRFAKNHSERGVLPPEVWLALGRAANELNSVGVDVHEHIGTIKQVVAPSAASSSPATPPVASAMVIRRRR
;
A
#
# COMPACT_ATOMS: atom_id res chain seq x y z
N MET A 1 -25.15 16.30 19.52
CA MET A 1 -23.76 16.50 19.99
C MET A 1 -23.03 15.19 19.82
N THR A 2 -22.02 15.12 18.95
CA THR A 2 -21.09 13.99 18.90
C THR A 2 -20.19 14.06 20.12
N ASP A 3 -20.20 13.03 20.98
CA ASP A 3 -19.28 12.95 22.11
C ASP A 3 -17.86 12.62 21.58
N PRO A 4 -16.90 13.56 21.68
CA PRO A 4 -15.54 13.34 21.19
C PRO A 4 -14.78 12.27 22.00
N ASN A 5 -15.31 11.84 23.15
CA ASN A 5 -14.71 10.80 23.99
C ASN A 5 -15.11 9.38 23.60
N LEU A 6 -15.93 9.20 22.57
CA LEU A 6 -16.24 7.86 22.09
C LEU A 6 -14.96 7.18 21.57
N PRO A 7 -14.66 5.94 22.00
CA PRO A 7 -13.45 5.23 21.57
C PRO A 7 -13.28 5.15 20.05
N SER A 8 -14.38 5.00 19.31
CA SER A 8 -14.38 4.97 17.83
C SER A 8 -14.00 6.31 17.20
N VAL A 9 -14.44 7.43 17.79
CA VAL A 9 -14.12 8.78 17.32
C VAL A 9 -12.64 9.09 17.59
N GLN A 10 -12.13 8.69 18.76
CA GLN A 10 -10.71 8.82 19.08
C GLN A 10 -9.83 7.95 18.17
N LEU A 11 -10.27 6.73 17.87
CA LEU A 11 -9.57 5.83 16.93
C LEU A 11 -9.49 6.45 15.53
N ALA A 12 -10.61 6.97 15.01
CA ALA A 12 -10.61 7.64 13.70
C ALA A 12 -9.64 8.84 13.68
N ALA A 13 -9.64 9.68 14.72
CA ALA A 13 -8.70 10.79 14.82
C ALA A 13 -7.23 10.32 14.88
N SER A 14 -6.97 9.21 15.58
CA SER A 14 -5.62 8.63 15.66
C SER A 14 -5.15 8.11 14.30
N ILE A 15 -6.01 7.39 13.56
CA ILE A 15 -5.71 6.89 12.22
C ILE A 15 -5.39 8.07 11.29
N THR A 16 -6.21 9.13 11.30
CA THR A 16 -5.94 10.34 10.49
C THR A 16 -4.57 10.94 10.78
N ARG A 17 -4.17 11.02 12.06
CA ARG A 17 -2.82 11.52 12.42
C ARG A 17 -1.71 10.59 11.94
N GLN A 18 -1.90 9.28 12.08
CA GLN A 18 -0.92 8.27 11.64
C GLN A 18 -0.75 8.28 10.13
N LEU A 19 -1.84 8.39 9.35
CA LEU A 19 -1.78 8.55 7.90
C LEU A 19 -1.03 9.83 7.50
N GLY A 20 -1.30 10.94 8.18
CA GLY A 20 -0.57 12.20 7.96
C GLY A 20 0.93 12.10 8.31
N GLN A 21 1.30 11.30 9.31
CA GLN A 21 2.70 11.01 9.62
C GLN A 21 3.34 10.12 8.56
N LEU A 22 2.64 9.08 8.10
CA LEU A 22 3.12 8.17 7.07
C LEU A 22 3.39 8.92 5.76
N GLY A 23 2.52 9.87 5.37
CA GLY A 23 2.75 10.73 4.22
C GLY A 23 4.05 11.53 4.33
N ARG A 24 4.32 12.14 5.50
CA ARG A 24 5.59 12.86 5.74
C ARG A 24 6.81 11.94 5.67
N LEU A 25 6.70 10.69 6.13
CA LEU A 25 7.79 9.73 6.04
C LEU A 25 8.04 9.32 4.59
N LEU A 26 6.97 9.09 3.82
CA LEU A 26 7.06 8.79 2.39
C LEU A 26 7.77 9.91 1.61
N ASP A 27 7.48 11.17 1.91
CA ASP A 27 8.12 12.33 1.25
C ASP A 27 9.63 12.40 1.47
N MET A 28 10.14 11.80 2.55
CA MET A 28 11.56 11.82 2.93
C MET A 28 12.25 10.47 2.68
N ALA A 29 11.51 9.44 2.31
CA ALA A 29 12.00 8.07 2.24
C ALA A 29 12.97 7.88 1.06
N ALA A 30 13.98 7.02 1.27
CA ALA A 30 14.77 6.49 0.17
C ALA A 30 13.90 5.59 -0.73
N PRO A 31 14.26 5.35 -2.01
CA PRO A 31 13.42 4.60 -2.95
C PRO A 31 12.93 3.24 -2.43
N ASP A 32 13.79 2.47 -1.77
CA ASP A 32 13.43 1.14 -1.25
C ASP A 32 12.43 1.21 -0.08
N GLU A 33 12.59 2.22 0.79
CA GLU A 33 11.67 2.48 1.90
C GLU A 33 10.33 3.02 1.38
N ALA A 34 10.36 3.92 0.40
CA ALA A 34 9.16 4.42 -0.27
C ALA A 34 8.39 3.27 -0.94
N ALA A 35 9.08 2.35 -1.62
CA ALA A 35 8.47 1.17 -2.22
C ALA A 35 7.83 0.24 -1.16
N GLN A 36 8.47 0.06 0.00
CA GLN A 36 7.90 -0.70 1.13
C GLN A 36 6.63 -0.04 1.68
N ILE A 37 6.68 1.28 1.91
CA ILE A 37 5.52 2.06 2.38
C ILE A 37 4.37 1.92 1.38
N LEU A 38 4.64 2.19 0.10
CA LEU A 38 3.62 2.13 -0.96
C LEU A 38 3.06 0.72 -1.12
N ALA A 39 3.89 -0.32 -1.04
CA ALA A 39 3.43 -1.70 -1.11
C ALA A 39 2.43 -2.01 0.01
N GLY A 40 2.64 -1.52 1.25
CA GLY A 40 1.71 -1.74 2.36
C GLY A 40 0.46 -0.84 2.31
N VAL A 41 0.59 0.40 1.83
CA VAL A 41 -0.55 1.33 1.72
C VAL A 41 -1.51 0.90 0.63
N LEU A 42 -0.97 0.50 -0.52
CA LEU A 42 -1.73 0.27 -1.74
C LEU A 42 -2.27 -1.17 -1.86
N ASP A 43 -1.77 -2.11 -1.04
CA ASP A 43 -2.25 -3.50 -1.03
C ASP A 43 -3.77 -3.53 -0.87
N TYR A 44 -4.48 -4.02 -1.88
CA TYR A 44 -5.94 -3.99 -1.90
C TYR A 44 -6.55 -5.04 -0.95
N ASP A 45 -5.82 -6.13 -0.69
CA ASP A 45 -6.31 -7.24 0.13
C ASP A 45 -6.07 -6.99 1.62
N SER A 46 -4.94 -6.36 1.95
CA SER A 46 -4.46 -6.24 3.34
C SER A 46 -3.98 -4.83 3.74
N GLY A 47 -3.96 -3.89 2.79
CA GLY A 47 -3.44 -2.55 2.96
C GLY A 47 -4.51 -1.51 3.25
N ILE A 48 -4.03 -0.28 3.44
CA ILE A 48 -4.85 0.88 3.83
C ILE A 48 -5.93 1.17 2.78
N LEU A 49 -5.60 1.04 1.48
CA LEU A 49 -6.56 1.28 0.40
C LEU A 49 -7.75 0.31 0.47
N GLY A 50 -7.49 -0.98 0.72
CA GLY A 50 -8.54 -1.99 0.91
C GLY A 50 -9.44 -1.66 2.10
N GLU A 51 -8.84 -1.40 3.27
CA GLU A 51 -9.56 -1.08 4.51
C GLU A 51 -10.41 0.19 4.40
N VAL A 52 -9.87 1.25 3.77
CA VAL A 52 -10.63 2.49 3.51
C VAL A 52 -11.80 2.23 2.57
N THR A 53 -11.60 1.43 1.52
CA THR A 53 -12.67 1.06 0.57
C THR A 53 -13.81 0.33 1.31
N GLN A 54 -13.47 -0.63 2.18
CA GLN A 54 -14.46 -1.34 2.99
C GLN A 54 -15.17 -0.45 4.01
N LEU A 55 -14.45 0.49 4.61
CA LEU A 55 -15.03 1.46 5.55
C LEU A 55 -16.04 2.39 4.85
N VAL A 56 -15.70 2.92 3.66
CA VAL A 56 -16.62 3.73 2.85
C VAL A 56 -17.82 2.90 2.40
N GLY A 57 -17.62 1.65 1.99
CA GLY A 57 -18.70 0.71 1.68
C GLY A 57 -19.64 0.45 2.87
N SER A 58 -19.09 0.32 4.07
CA SER A 58 -19.87 0.21 5.32
C SER A 58 -20.64 1.51 5.61
N GLY A 59 -20.02 2.66 5.38
CA GLY A 59 -20.67 3.97 5.45
C GLY A 59 -21.83 4.10 4.46
N SER A 60 -21.69 3.61 3.23
CA SER A 60 -22.76 3.61 2.23
C SER A 60 -23.96 2.76 2.68
N ARG A 61 -23.70 1.56 3.23
CA ARG A 61 -24.76 0.70 3.81
C ARG A 61 -25.45 1.36 5.00
N PHE A 62 -24.67 1.99 5.88
CA PHE A 62 -25.21 2.78 6.99
C PHE A 62 -26.11 3.91 6.49
N ALA A 63 -25.64 4.68 5.51
CA ALA A 63 -26.39 5.79 4.93
C ALA A 63 -27.68 5.32 4.28
N LYS A 64 -27.65 4.24 3.49
CA LYS A 64 -28.85 3.63 2.88
C LYS A 64 -29.94 3.36 3.93
N ASN A 65 -29.59 2.61 4.98
CA ASN A 65 -30.54 2.22 6.03
C ASN A 65 -31.16 3.43 6.75
N HIS A 66 -30.40 4.51 6.89
CA HIS A 66 -30.86 5.73 7.56
C HIS A 66 -31.59 6.68 6.62
N SER A 67 -31.29 6.66 5.32
CA SER A 67 -32.05 7.40 4.30
C SER A 67 -33.42 6.80 4.06
N GLU A 68 -33.55 5.47 4.02
CA GLU A 68 -34.84 4.78 3.94
C GLU A 68 -35.77 5.09 5.14
N ARG A 69 -35.19 5.52 6.27
CA ARG A 69 -35.90 5.92 7.49
C ARG A 69 -36.08 7.43 7.61
N GLY A 70 -35.65 8.22 6.63
CA GLY A 70 -35.74 9.68 6.64
C GLY A 70 -34.78 10.39 7.61
N VAL A 71 -33.77 9.69 8.15
CA VAL A 71 -32.78 10.26 9.08
C VAL A 71 -31.65 10.97 8.32
N LEU A 72 -31.24 10.43 7.18
CA LEU A 72 -30.20 11.02 6.33
C LEU A 72 -30.74 11.34 4.93
N PRO A 73 -30.28 12.43 4.29
CA PRO A 73 -30.60 12.69 2.90
C PRO A 73 -30.14 11.54 1.99
N PRO A 74 -30.95 11.09 1.00
CA PRO A 74 -30.55 10.05 0.05
C PRO A 74 -29.25 10.35 -0.70
N GLU A 75 -28.92 11.62 -0.89
CA GLU A 75 -27.69 12.09 -1.53
C GLU A 75 -26.44 11.60 -0.80
N VAL A 76 -26.50 11.42 0.53
CA VAL A 76 -25.38 10.89 1.33
C VAL A 76 -25.12 9.43 0.98
N TRP A 77 -26.18 8.61 0.84
CA TRP A 77 -26.04 7.22 0.41
C TRP A 77 -25.46 7.16 -1.01
N LEU A 78 -25.99 7.95 -1.94
CA LEU A 78 -25.50 7.98 -3.32
C LEU A 78 -24.03 8.41 -3.41
N ALA A 79 -23.63 9.44 -2.66
CA ALA A 79 -22.26 9.91 -2.63
C ALA A 79 -21.29 8.85 -2.09
N LEU A 80 -21.64 8.23 -0.95
CA LEU A 80 -20.81 7.17 -0.36
C LEU A 80 -20.77 5.91 -1.23
N GLY A 81 -21.88 5.56 -1.87
CA GLY A 81 -21.92 4.44 -2.82
C GLY A 81 -21.02 4.67 -4.03
N ARG A 82 -21.07 5.88 -4.60
CA ARG A 82 -20.18 6.27 -5.70
C ARG A 82 -18.71 6.26 -5.26
N ALA A 83 -18.40 6.86 -4.12
CA ALA A 83 -17.03 6.88 -3.59
C ALA A 83 -16.48 5.46 -3.36
N ALA A 84 -17.29 4.54 -2.82
CA ALA A 84 -16.87 3.14 -2.64
C ALA A 84 -16.54 2.47 -3.99
N ASN A 85 -17.35 2.71 -5.02
CA ASN A 85 -17.10 2.16 -6.36
C ASN A 85 -15.84 2.76 -7.00
N GLU A 86 -15.64 4.07 -6.89
CA GLU A 86 -14.45 4.75 -7.40
C GLU A 86 -13.17 4.26 -6.71
N LEU A 87 -13.20 4.11 -5.37
CA LEU A 87 -12.08 3.56 -4.61
C LEU A 87 -11.79 2.10 -4.99
N ASN A 88 -12.82 1.29 -5.24
CA ASN A 88 -12.65 -0.07 -5.75
C ASN A 88 -11.95 -0.08 -7.11
N SER A 89 -12.37 0.78 -8.05
CA SER A 89 -11.71 0.89 -9.36
C SER A 89 -10.25 1.31 -9.23
N VAL A 90 -9.95 2.33 -8.41
CA VAL A 90 -8.56 2.74 -8.12
C VAL A 90 -7.77 1.58 -7.51
N GLY A 91 -8.37 0.81 -6.62
CA GLY A 91 -7.76 -0.38 -6.02
C GLY A 91 -7.35 -1.43 -7.06
N VAL A 92 -8.24 -1.70 -8.02
CA VAL A 92 -7.95 -2.61 -9.15
C VAL A 92 -6.78 -2.10 -9.98
N ASP A 93 -6.82 -0.84 -10.41
CA ASP A 93 -5.78 -0.23 -11.26
C ASP A 93 -4.41 -0.26 -10.57
N VAL A 94 -4.38 0.03 -9.26
CA VAL A 94 -3.12 0.06 -8.50
C VAL A 94 -2.62 -1.36 -8.22
N HIS A 95 -3.51 -2.32 -7.94
CA HIS A 95 -3.13 -3.70 -7.67
C HIS A 95 -2.32 -4.33 -8.82
N GLU A 96 -2.63 -3.99 -10.07
CA GLU A 96 -1.85 -4.41 -11.25
C GLU A 96 -0.37 -3.99 -11.16
N HIS A 97 -0.06 -2.89 -10.48
CA HIS A 97 1.28 -2.33 -10.37
C HIS A 97 2.00 -2.64 -9.04
N ILE A 98 1.28 -3.16 -8.04
CA ILE A 98 1.87 -3.51 -6.73
C ILE A 98 2.95 -4.58 -6.86
N GLY A 99 2.80 -5.53 -7.80
CA GLY A 99 3.81 -6.53 -8.08
C GLY A 99 5.17 -5.90 -8.45
N THR A 100 5.15 -4.84 -9.27
CA THR A 100 6.34 -4.09 -9.67
C THR A 100 6.94 -3.32 -8.49
N ILE A 101 6.11 -2.70 -7.65
CA ILE A 101 6.59 -2.00 -6.45
C ILE A 101 7.23 -3.00 -5.47
N LYS A 102 6.63 -4.17 -5.27
CA LYS A 102 7.17 -5.25 -4.42
C LYS A 102 8.50 -5.81 -4.97
N GLN A 103 8.73 -5.78 -6.28
CA GLN A 103 10.01 -6.19 -6.88
C GLN A 103 11.16 -5.22 -6.59
N VAL A 104 10.88 -3.92 -6.41
CA VAL A 104 11.89 -2.95 -5.94
C VAL A 104 12.30 -3.25 -4.50
N VAL A 105 11.36 -3.73 -3.68
CA VAL A 105 11.60 -4.10 -2.28
C VAL A 105 12.35 -5.42 -2.15
N ALA A 106 12.08 -6.38 -3.03
CA ALA A 106 12.79 -7.65 -3.03
C ALA A 106 14.27 -7.38 -3.37
N PRO A 107 15.24 -7.72 -2.50
CA PRO A 107 16.63 -7.61 -2.86
C PRO A 107 16.80 -8.41 -4.15
N SER A 108 17.24 -7.72 -5.21
CA SER A 108 17.71 -8.36 -6.43
C SER A 108 18.61 -9.48 -5.95
N ALA A 109 18.19 -10.73 -6.17
CA ALA A 109 19.08 -11.86 -6.04
C ALA A 109 20.12 -11.60 -7.11
N ALA A 110 21.15 -10.83 -6.74
CA ALA A 110 22.37 -10.69 -7.48
C ALA A 110 22.70 -12.13 -7.86
N SER A 111 22.74 -12.38 -9.16
CA SER A 111 23.24 -13.62 -9.71
C SER A 111 24.67 -13.73 -9.22
N SER A 112 24.83 -14.29 -8.02
CA SER A 112 26.07 -14.83 -7.50
C SER A 112 26.28 -16.12 -8.27
N SER A 113 26.53 -15.97 -9.56
CA SER A 113 27.31 -16.96 -10.26
C SER A 113 28.61 -17.05 -9.47
N PRO A 114 28.93 -18.21 -8.86
CA PRO A 114 30.17 -18.33 -8.13
C PRO A 114 31.29 -17.98 -9.11
N ALA A 115 32.04 -16.91 -8.79
CA ALA A 115 33.20 -16.54 -9.56
C ALA A 115 34.15 -17.74 -9.54
N THR A 116 34.29 -18.41 -10.69
CA THR A 116 35.23 -19.51 -10.88
C THR A 116 36.60 -19.00 -10.44
N PRO A 117 37.30 -19.67 -9.50
CA PRO A 117 38.62 -19.22 -9.08
C PRO A 117 39.53 -19.19 -10.33
N PRO A 118 40.36 -18.15 -10.50
CA PRO A 118 41.27 -18.09 -11.63
C PRO A 118 42.23 -19.28 -11.54
N VAL A 119 42.15 -20.17 -12.54
CA VAL A 119 43.07 -21.30 -12.66
C VAL A 119 44.46 -20.73 -12.90
N ALA A 120 45.40 -21.04 -12.00
CA ALA A 120 46.80 -20.66 -12.14
C ALA A 120 47.36 -21.30 -13.42
N SER A 121 47.64 -20.48 -14.44
CA SER A 121 48.30 -20.92 -15.67
C SER A 121 49.65 -21.55 -15.35
N ALA A 122 49.86 -22.79 -15.80
CA ALA A 122 51.12 -23.50 -15.64
C ALA A 122 52.28 -22.72 -16.28
N MET A 123 53.31 -22.44 -15.48
CA MET A 123 54.54 -21.77 -15.89
C MET A 123 55.31 -22.67 -16.88
N VAL A 124 55.29 -22.32 -18.17
CA VAL A 124 56.04 -23.04 -19.21
C VAL A 124 57.51 -22.62 -19.14
N ILE A 125 58.35 -23.47 -18.56
CA ILE A 125 59.81 -23.32 -18.60
C ILE A 125 60.29 -23.75 -20.00
N ARG A 126 60.70 -22.79 -20.83
CA ARG A 126 61.40 -23.09 -22.10
C ARG A 126 62.87 -23.40 -21.81
N ARG A 127 63.25 -24.67 -21.98
CA ARG A 127 64.65 -25.10 -21.99
C ARG A 127 65.27 -24.74 -23.34
N ARG A 128 66.23 -23.82 -23.36
CA ARG A 128 67.06 -23.55 -24.55
C ARG A 128 68.04 -24.72 -24.77
N ARG A 129 68.18 -25.13 -26.03
CA ARG A 129 69.40 -25.76 -26.54
C ARG A 129 69.95 -24.85 -27.62
#